data_AF-F7QPW2-F1
#
_entry.id   AF-F7QPW2-F1
#
_cell.length_a   1.000
_cell.length_b   1.000
_cell.length_c   1.000
_cell.angle_alpha   90.00
_cell.angle_beta   90.00
_cell.angle_gamma   90.00
#
_symmetry.space_group_name_H-M   'P 1'
#
loop_
_entity.id
_entity.type
_entity.pdbx_description
1 polymer ?
#
loop_
_entity_poly.entity_id
_entity_poly.type
_entity_poly.pdbx_seq_one_letter_code
_entity_poly.pdbx_strand_id
1 'polypeptide(L)'
;MSKIKSLILGSAAALVAATGAQAADLPVKAKAVQYVKICSLYGAGFYYIPGTDTCIKLGGYVQLDVTMNGSAHHEPAWNNKNNTGLQNRASDDFITRARTSLNIDTRTATEYGVVRTYWSSNFQHTSGDGPSSGVLTMDFGFIQFAGFTIGKAISAFQTPWGGSPVGLNTSNLIGGYDNATGINQIAYTWQFGNGISAQVGIEDNRVINRAPIFNGAVASTATNFFTGAYTNVSGGNVSPDIVGNVRIDQAAFTAQVSAGLHNIHANYYGTTEPTGHPSDEWGFAVAGGLQLKNLPTGPGDKLSLEATYTDGAPKYVIGGTTGNSFDAFNNQGTSSPAFYQSFAALALFDGVYTTNGSIEKTKVWGFRGGYEHNWTPNWQTSVFGSYTHVDYNSNATTIFCTNTAAFYAAGSTCNPDFNIWQVGSRTAWTPVRNLTFSGEVMYTTLDQSNTGGTTAQAAGAAGLFKPAGAYEFRDQGILSGNLRVRRTW
;
A
#
# COMPACT_ATOMS: atom_id res chain seq x y z
N MET A 1 86.28 7.18 -7.07
CA MET A 1 85.45 8.31 -6.61
C MET A 1 85.65 8.46 -5.11
N SER A 2 86.12 9.63 -4.69
CA SER A 2 86.81 9.87 -3.41
C SER A 2 85.90 10.52 -2.35
N LYS A 3 85.93 9.94 -1.14
CA LYS A 3 85.93 10.48 0.25
C LYS A 3 85.11 11.72 0.67
N ILE A 4 84.73 11.69 1.97
CA ILE A 4 84.71 12.75 3.04
C ILE A 4 83.35 12.68 3.78
N LYS A 5 83.17 12.21 5.03
CA LYS A 5 83.71 12.48 6.39
C LYS A 5 83.54 13.93 6.91
N SER A 6 82.52 14.10 7.79
CA SER A 6 82.45 15.00 8.98
C SER A 6 82.63 16.51 8.80
N LEU A 7 81.60 17.30 9.19
CA LEU A 7 81.83 18.52 9.98
C LEU A 7 80.61 18.91 10.83
N ILE A 8 80.89 19.15 12.11
CA ILE A 8 80.03 19.69 13.16
C ILE A 8 80.47 21.17 13.39
N LEU A 9 79.53 22.00 13.88
CA LEU A 9 79.68 23.25 14.68
C LEU A 9 79.96 24.61 13.99
N GLY A 10 79.00 25.53 14.23
CA GLY A 10 79.17 26.95 14.62
C GLY A 10 79.48 27.96 13.49
N SER A 11 79.12 29.24 13.55
CA SER A 11 78.39 30.12 14.47
C SER A 11 78.42 31.52 13.83
N ALA A 12 77.34 32.31 13.93
CA ALA A 12 77.24 33.80 13.91
C ALA A 12 75.85 34.18 13.34
N ALA A 13 75.05 35.09 13.89
CA ALA A 13 75.40 36.32 14.60
C ALA A 13 74.29 36.84 15.54
N ALA A 14 74.75 37.50 16.61
CA ALA A 14 74.19 38.66 17.32
C ALA A 14 72.78 38.55 17.98
N LEU A 15 72.67 38.43 19.31
CA LEU A 15 72.67 39.50 20.33
C LEU A 15 71.56 40.57 20.12
N VAL A 16 70.60 40.65 21.05
CA VAL A 16 70.41 41.78 22.00
C VAL A 16 69.07 41.63 22.77
N ALA A 17 69.19 41.80 24.09
CA ALA A 17 68.21 42.27 25.09
C ALA A 17 66.95 41.45 25.46
N ALA A 18 66.87 41.19 26.76
CA ALA A 18 65.70 40.78 27.50
C ALA A 18 64.60 41.86 27.51
N THR A 19 63.33 41.43 27.55
CA THR A 19 62.23 41.85 28.44
C THR A 19 60.89 41.59 27.76
N GLY A 20 59.89 41.20 28.56
CA GLY A 20 58.48 41.27 28.17
C GLY A 20 57.79 39.92 28.06
N ALA A 21 57.21 39.47 29.17
CA ALA A 21 55.98 38.71 29.10
C ALA A 21 54.98 39.48 28.23
N GLN A 22 54.52 38.86 27.15
CA GLN A 22 53.29 39.23 26.47
C GLN A 22 52.48 37.94 26.39
N ALA A 23 51.49 37.87 27.27
CA ALA A 23 50.39 36.95 27.16
C ALA A 23 49.72 37.19 25.79
N ALA A 24 50.03 36.32 24.82
CA ALA A 24 49.16 36.13 23.68
C ALA A 24 48.09 35.14 24.12
N ASP A 25 46.99 35.72 24.58
CA ASP A 25 45.68 35.12 24.79
C ASP A 25 45.44 34.00 23.77
N LEU A 26 45.47 32.75 24.23
CA LEU A 26 44.84 31.67 23.46
C LEU A 26 43.39 32.11 23.26
N PRO A 27 42.77 31.97 22.08
CA PRO A 27 41.33 32.11 21.99
C PRO A 27 40.69 31.03 22.86
N VAL A 28 40.38 31.38 24.11
CA VAL A 28 39.55 30.61 25.03
C VAL A 28 38.12 30.70 24.51
N LYS A 29 37.84 29.85 23.52
CA LYS A 29 36.55 29.23 23.19
C LYS A 29 36.68 28.66 21.78
N ALA A 30 37.28 27.49 21.66
CA ALA A 30 36.61 26.52 20.83
C ALA A 30 35.21 26.39 21.42
N LYS A 31 34.16 26.84 20.69
CA LYS A 31 32.78 26.46 21.02
C LYS A 31 32.83 24.96 21.31
N ALA A 32 32.33 24.54 22.48
CA ALA A 32 32.25 23.12 22.80
C ALA A 32 31.64 22.42 21.58
N VAL A 33 32.44 21.62 20.88
CA VAL A 33 31.91 20.79 19.80
C VAL A 33 31.04 19.78 20.54
N GLN A 34 29.74 20.05 20.58
CA GLN A 34 28.77 19.10 21.10
C GLN A 34 28.70 17.95 20.10
N TYR A 35 29.63 17.00 20.25
CA TYR A 35 29.58 15.77 19.50
C TYR A 35 28.31 15.02 19.91
N VAL A 36 27.57 14.55 18.90
CA VAL A 36 26.42 13.71 19.16
C VAL A 36 26.94 12.36 19.67
N LYS A 37 26.58 12.00 20.90
CA LYS A 37 27.01 10.75 21.52
C LYS A 37 26.27 9.58 20.86
N ILE A 38 27.00 8.52 20.52
CA ILE A 38 26.40 7.28 20.00
C ILE A 38 25.56 6.63 21.11
N CYS A 39 24.33 6.25 20.79
CA CYS A 39 23.49 5.44 21.66
C CYS A 39 23.55 3.98 21.23
N SER A 40 24.46 3.22 21.82
CA SER A 40 24.61 1.78 21.53
C SER A 40 23.48 0.91 22.10
N LEU A 41 22.68 1.44 23.04
CA LEU A 41 21.62 0.69 23.75
C LEU A 41 20.59 0.08 22.80
N TYR A 42 20.24 0.80 21.73
CA TYR A 42 19.20 0.38 20.78
C TYR A 42 19.75 -0.01 19.40
N GLY A 43 21.07 -0.17 19.28
CA GLY A 43 21.76 -0.64 18.09
C GLY A 43 22.31 0.46 17.18
N ALA A 44 22.79 0.04 16.01
CA ALA A 44 23.45 0.93 15.07
C ALA A 44 22.52 2.01 14.50
N GLY A 45 23.07 3.22 14.31
CA GLY A 45 22.37 4.38 13.78
C GLY A 45 21.60 5.20 14.83
N PHE A 46 21.64 4.81 16.11
CA PHE A 46 21.08 5.60 17.20
C PHE A 46 22.11 6.55 17.81
N TYR A 47 21.62 7.73 18.15
CA TYR A 47 22.39 8.81 18.76
C TYR A 47 21.60 9.41 19.92
N TYR A 48 22.26 9.92 20.96
CA TYR A 48 21.56 10.64 22.03
C TYR A 48 21.15 12.03 21.56
N ILE A 49 19.89 12.40 21.84
CA ILE A 49 19.45 13.79 21.71
C ILE A 49 20.18 14.61 22.80
N PRO A 50 20.92 15.67 22.45
CA PRO A 50 21.71 16.45 23.41
C PRO A 50 20.89 16.91 24.61
N GLY A 51 21.40 16.67 25.82
CA GLY A 51 20.74 17.04 27.07
C GLY A 51 19.64 16.08 27.53
N THR A 52 19.50 14.91 26.92
CA THR A 52 18.49 13.90 27.31
C THR A 52 19.07 12.48 27.29
N ASP A 53 18.36 11.55 27.93
CA ASP A 53 18.62 10.09 27.83
C ASP A 53 17.86 9.43 26.67
N THR A 54 17.29 10.24 25.76
CA THR A 54 16.53 9.74 24.61
C THR A 54 17.45 9.49 23.44
N CYS A 55 17.36 8.30 22.87
CA CYS A 55 18.06 7.93 21.66
C CYS A 55 17.18 8.19 20.44
N ILE A 56 17.75 8.75 19.38
CA ILE A 56 17.11 9.02 18.10
C ILE A 56 17.83 8.29 16.97
N LYS A 57 17.06 7.71 16.05
CA LYS A 57 17.54 7.20 14.78
C LYS A 57 16.79 7.91 13.66
N LEU A 58 17.57 8.45 12.73
CA LEU A 58 17.08 8.97 11.46
C LEU A 58 17.32 7.90 10.39
N GLY A 59 16.33 7.69 9.54
CA GLY A 59 16.48 6.83 8.38
C GLY A 59 15.53 7.26 7.27
N GLY A 60 15.60 6.57 6.14
CA GLY A 60 14.74 6.94 5.02
C GLY A 60 15.20 6.36 3.70
N TYR A 61 14.59 6.88 2.64
CA TYR A 61 15.03 6.60 1.29
C TYR A 61 14.69 7.73 0.32
N VAL A 62 15.42 7.79 -0.78
CA VAL A 62 15.02 8.50 -1.99
C VAL A 62 14.82 7.45 -3.07
N GLN A 63 13.73 7.59 -3.80
CA GLN A 63 13.31 6.65 -4.83
C GLN A 63 12.80 7.40 -6.07
N LEU A 64 13.12 6.86 -7.24
CA LEU A 64 12.45 7.18 -8.49
C LEU A 64 11.74 5.92 -8.98
N ASP A 65 10.46 6.06 -9.30
CA ASP A 65 9.68 5.07 -10.04
C ASP A 65 9.35 5.61 -11.44
N VAL A 66 9.44 4.73 -12.43
CA VAL A 66 8.83 4.92 -13.76
C VAL A 66 7.89 3.74 -13.97
N THR A 67 6.59 4.02 -14.10
CA THR A 67 5.57 3.00 -14.37
C THR A 67 5.06 3.17 -15.80
N MET A 68 4.94 2.05 -16.52
CA MET A 68 4.45 1.97 -17.90
C MET A 68 3.11 1.24 -17.90
N ASN A 69 2.15 1.74 -18.68
CA ASN A 69 0.78 1.21 -18.76
C ASN A 69 0.16 1.00 -17.37
N GLY A 70 0.19 2.05 -16.55
CA GLY A 70 -0.24 2.03 -15.17
C GLY A 70 -0.10 3.38 -14.48
N SER A 71 -0.45 3.42 -13.20
CA SER A 71 -0.48 4.61 -12.35
C SER A 71 0.54 4.52 -11.20
N ALA A 72 0.53 5.52 -10.32
CA ALA A 72 1.48 5.62 -9.21
C ALA A 72 1.47 4.34 -8.37
N HIS A 73 2.62 3.97 -7.79
CA HIS A 73 2.79 2.71 -7.05
C HIS A 73 2.73 1.44 -7.91
N HIS A 74 3.00 1.53 -9.22
CA HIS A 74 2.84 0.43 -10.17
C HIS A 74 1.44 -0.21 -10.04
N GLU A 75 0.44 0.67 -9.97
CA GLU A 75 -0.96 0.29 -10.09
C GLU A 75 -1.25 -0.04 -11.56
N PRO A 76 -1.90 -1.19 -11.86
CA PRO A 76 -2.31 -1.50 -13.24
C PRO A 76 -3.16 -0.39 -13.86
N ALA A 77 -3.18 -0.30 -15.20
CA ALA A 77 -4.10 0.57 -15.94
C ALA A 77 -5.55 0.06 -15.89
N TRP A 78 -6.09 -0.04 -14.67
CA TRP A 78 -7.41 -0.61 -14.34
C TRP A 78 -8.35 0.42 -13.70
N ASN A 79 -8.12 1.71 -13.88
CA ASN A 79 -9.08 2.75 -13.50
C ASN A 79 -8.83 4.06 -14.25
N ASN A 80 -9.75 5.02 -14.06
CA ASN A 80 -9.72 6.31 -14.74
C ASN A 80 -9.08 7.47 -13.95
N LYS A 81 -8.31 7.20 -12.89
CA LYS A 81 -7.66 8.26 -12.10
C LYS A 81 -6.76 9.17 -12.95
N ASN A 82 -6.14 8.61 -13.99
CA ASN A 82 -5.34 9.31 -15.01
C ASN A 82 -5.76 8.86 -16.43
N ASN A 83 -7.04 8.53 -16.64
CA ASN A 83 -7.55 7.98 -17.90
C ASN A 83 -6.85 6.70 -18.39
N THR A 84 -6.11 5.97 -17.54
CA THR A 84 -5.29 4.82 -17.97
C THR A 84 -6.14 3.61 -18.36
N GLY A 85 -7.27 3.39 -17.67
CA GLY A 85 -8.26 2.37 -18.04
C GLY A 85 -8.89 2.60 -19.42
N LEU A 86 -8.93 3.84 -19.92
CA LEU A 86 -9.57 4.18 -21.19
C LEU A 86 -8.79 3.77 -22.42
N GLN A 87 -7.47 3.59 -22.34
CA GLN A 87 -6.61 3.28 -23.50
C GLN A 87 -6.90 4.15 -24.74
N ASN A 88 -6.93 5.47 -24.55
CA ASN A 88 -7.15 6.45 -25.62
C ASN A 88 -6.07 7.55 -25.60
N ARG A 89 -6.19 8.56 -26.46
CA ARG A 89 -5.19 9.62 -26.59
C ARG A 89 -5.01 10.46 -25.31
N ALA A 90 -5.98 10.45 -24.39
CA ALA A 90 -5.90 11.14 -23.11
C ALA A 90 -5.33 10.27 -21.98
N SER A 91 -4.98 9.02 -22.26
CA SER A 91 -4.33 8.09 -21.34
C SER A 91 -2.84 8.40 -21.23
N ASP A 92 -2.32 8.37 -20.01
CA ASP A 92 -0.88 8.44 -19.79
C ASP A 92 -0.24 7.05 -20.02
N ASP A 93 0.65 6.94 -21.02
CA ASP A 93 1.37 5.68 -21.31
C ASP A 93 2.44 5.37 -20.24
N PHE A 94 2.94 6.40 -19.57
CA PHE A 94 3.86 6.27 -18.47
C PHE A 94 3.69 7.39 -17.45
N ILE A 95 4.09 7.09 -16.22
CA ILE A 95 4.17 8.07 -15.15
C ILE A 95 5.51 7.96 -14.44
N THR A 96 6.01 9.07 -13.93
CA THR A 96 7.21 9.11 -13.10
C THR A 96 6.85 9.59 -11.71
N ARG A 97 7.62 9.13 -10.71
CA ARG A 97 7.45 9.58 -9.34
C ARG A 97 8.77 9.60 -8.60
N ALA A 98 9.17 10.78 -8.15
CA ALA A 98 10.21 10.94 -7.15
C ALA A 98 9.58 10.91 -5.76
N ARG A 99 10.08 10.06 -4.86
CA ARG A 99 9.60 9.93 -3.49
C ARG A 99 10.76 9.92 -2.52
N THR A 100 10.66 10.74 -1.48
CA THR A 100 11.59 10.77 -0.35
C THR A 100 10.83 10.40 0.92
N SER A 101 11.30 9.39 1.64
CA SER A 101 10.80 9.00 2.96
C SER A 101 11.76 9.46 4.04
N LEU A 102 11.23 10.05 5.10
CA LEU A 102 11.96 10.36 6.33
C LEU A 102 11.32 9.60 7.49
N ASN A 103 12.14 8.84 8.21
CA ASN A 103 11.77 8.07 9.37
C ASN A 103 12.52 8.59 10.60
N ILE A 104 11.80 8.79 11.70
CA ILE A 104 12.34 9.16 13.00
C ILE A 104 11.87 8.11 14.02
N ASP A 105 12.82 7.43 14.66
CA ASP A 105 12.58 6.47 15.76
C ASP A 105 13.27 7.02 17.00
N THR A 106 12.49 7.38 18.03
CA THR A 106 13.04 7.76 19.34
C THR A 106 12.72 6.72 20.39
N ARG A 107 13.67 6.50 21.30
CA ARG A 107 13.56 5.52 22.39
C ARG A 107 14.12 6.07 23.67
N THR A 108 13.36 5.92 24.75
CA THR A 108 13.74 6.35 26.09
C THR A 108 13.49 5.21 27.05
N ALA A 109 14.52 4.83 27.81
CA ALA A 109 14.37 3.83 28.85
C ALA A 109 13.64 4.47 30.04
N THR A 110 12.63 3.79 30.57
CA THR A 110 11.90 4.20 31.77
C THR A 110 11.78 3.02 32.73
N GLU A 111 11.35 3.29 33.97
CA GLU A 111 11.12 2.25 34.98
C GLU A 111 10.04 1.22 34.56
N TYR A 112 9.15 1.59 33.64
CA TYR A 112 8.07 0.75 33.11
C TYR A 112 8.40 0.09 31.76
N GLY A 113 9.66 0.20 31.31
CA GLY A 113 10.13 -0.28 30.02
C GLY A 113 10.45 0.84 29.04
N VAL A 114 10.69 0.47 27.79
CA VAL A 114 11.09 1.44 26.75
C VAL A 114 9.85 2.15 26.21
N VAL A 115 9.86 3.47 26.26
CA VAL A 115 8.93 4.31 25.48
C VAL A 115 9.55 4.51 24.11
N ARG A 116 8.82 4.16 23.05
CA ARG A 116 9.23 4.40 21.66
C ARG A 116 8.25 5.32 20.97
N THR A 117 8.75 6.32 20.26
CA THR A 117 7.95 7.13 19.33
C THR A 117 8.47 6.89 17.92
N TYR A 118 7.58 6.67 16.98
CA TYR A 118 7.93 6.46 15.59
C TYR A 118 7.11 7.34 14.68
N TRP A 119 7.79 8.04 13.78
CA TRP A 119 7.19 8.87 12.74
C TRP A 119 7.81 8.51 11.39
N SER A 120 6.96 8.30 10.39
CA SER A 120 7.34 8.12 8.99
C SER A 120 6.47 8.99 8.09
N SER A 121 7.12 9.80 7.27
CA SER A 121 6.47 10.65 6.29
C SER A 121 7.13 10.53 4.93
N ASN A 122 6.34 10.75 3.88
CA ASN A 122 6.85 10.80 2.51
C ASN A 122 6.52 12.12 1.87
N PHE A 123 7.52 12.65 1.16
CA PHE A 123 7.33 13.73 0.20
C PHE A 123 7.44 13.16 -1.21
N GLN A 124 6.45 13.43 -2.04
CA GLN A 124 6.39 12.86 -3.38
C GLN A 124 6.04 13.93 -4.43
N HIS A 125 6.67 13.78 -5.59
CA HIS A 125 6.37 14.51 -6.81
C HIS A 125 6.10 13.47 -7.90
N THR A 126 4.88 13.48 -8.44
CA THR A 126 4.38 12.53 -9.44
C THR A 126 4.04 13.27 -10.73
N SER A 127 4.10 12.60 -11.87
CA SER A 127 3.53 13.12 -13.13
C SER A 127 2.17 13.79 -12.88
N GLY A 128 2.00 15.02 -13.39
CA GLY A 128 0.82 15.85 -13.17
C GLY A 128 0.97 16.89 -12.05
N ASP A 129 1.90 16.70 -11.11
CA ASP A 129 2.20 17.70 -10.08
C ASP A 129 2.87 18.93 -10.71
N GLY A 130 2.48 20.13 -10.27
CA GLY A 130 3.10 21.38 -10.69
C GLY A 130 4.61 21.43 -10.36
N PRO A 131 5.41 22.23 -11.09
CA PRO A 131 6.88 22.20 -11.00
C PRO A 131 7.49 22.45 -9.62
N SER A 132 6.79 23.17 -8.74
CA SER A 132 7.20 23.46 -7.35
C SER A 132 6.12 23.01 -6.35
N SER A 133 5.52 21.84 -6.60
CA SER A 133 4.48 21.26 -5.75
C SER A 133 4.85 19.83 -5.34
N GLY A 134 3.95 19.15 -4.64
CA GLY A 134 4.11 17.77 -4.20
C GLY A 134 3.18 17.46 -3.03
N VAL A 135 3.13 16.19 -2.64
CA VAL A 135 2.27 15.74 -1.53
C VAL A 135 3.14 15.28 -0.37
N LEU A 136 2.91 15.87 0.81
CA LEU A 136 3.42 15.34 2.08
C LEU A 136 2.37 14.37 2.65
N THR A 137 2.81 13.15 2.97
CA THR A 137 1.98 12.10 3.56
C THR A 137 2.59 11.65 4.88
N MET A 138 1.75 11.14 5.80
CA MET A 138 2.18 10.49 7.04
C MET A 138 1.73 9.03 6.99
N ASP A 139 2.70 8.14 6.86
CA ASP A 139 2.44 6.70 6.90
C ASP A 139 2.28 6.29 8.37
N PHE A 140 3.29 6.56 9.19
CA PHE A 140 3.29 6.15 10.60
C PHE A 140 3.46 7.32 11.54
N GLY A 141 2.78 7.24 12.68
CA GLY A 141 2.84 8.23 13.75
C GLY A 141 2.26 7.62 15.01
N PHE A 142 3.09 6.95 15.80
CA PHE A 142 2.63 6.18 16.95
C PHE A 142 3.61 6.20 18.13
N ILE A 143 3.07 5.87 19.30
CA ILE A 143 3.79 5.66 20.55
C ILE A 143 3.64 4.19 20.94
N GLN A 144 4.74 3.58 21.38
CA GLN A 144 4.78 2.24 21.96
C GLN A 144 5.27 2.30 23.39
N PHE A 145 4.52 1.65 24.30
CA PHE A 145 4.84 1.61 25.72
C PHE A 145 4.16 0.40 26.38
N ALA A 146 4.91 -0.39 27.15
CA ALA A 146 4.40 -1.51 27.94
C ALA A 146 3.47 -2.48 27.18
N GLY A 147 3.78 -2.77 25.90
CA GLY A 147 2.98 -3.64 25.03
C GLY A 147 1.88 -2.93 24.24
N PHE A 148 1.53 -1.69 24.59
CA PHE A 148 0.60 -0.87 23.83
C PHE A 148 1.27 -0.25 22.59
N THR A 149 0.50 -0.14 21.50
CA THR A 149 0.77 0.70 20.34
C THR A 149 -0.41 1.63 20.16
N ILE A 150 -0.17 2.94 20.18
CA ILE A 150 -1.20 3.97 20.14
C ILE A 150 -0.86 4.97 19.02
N GLY A 151 -1.79 5.20 18.11
CA GLY A 151 -1.62 6.11 16.97
C GLY A 151 -1.71 5.39 15.63
N LYS A 152 -1.11 5.97 14.59
CA LYS A 152 -1.15 5.44 13.22
C LYS A 152 -0.05 4.42 13.00
N ALA A 153 -0.40 3.14 12.98
CA ALA A 153 0.53 2.01 12.90
C ALA A 153 0.01 0.89 11.99
N ILE A 154 0.82 -0.13 11.73
CA ILE A 154 0.39 -1.35 11.02
C ILE A 154 -0.67 -2.08 11.83
N SER A 155 -1.71 -2.59 11.17
CA SER A 155 -2.83 -3.26 11.83
C SER A 155 -2.39 -4.58 12.46
N ALA A 156 -3.03 -4.98 13.55
CA ALA A 156 -2.87 -6.33 14.08
C ALA A 156 -3.33 -7.40 13.07
N PHE A 157 -4.25 -7.09 12.15
CA PHE A 157 -4.68 -8.05 11.14
C PHE A 157 -3.57 -8.38 10.14
N GLN A 158 -2.68 -7.43 9.84
CA GLN A 158 -1.69 -7.56 8.78
C GLN A 158 -0.61 -8.60 9.11
N THR A 159 -0.28 -9.44 8.14
CA THR A 159 0.88 -10.35 8.22
C THR A 159 2.20 -9.56 8.27
N PRO A 160 3.31 -10.14 8.76
CA PRO A 160 4.58 -9.42 8.89
C PRO A 160 5.19 -8.95 7.56
N TRP A 161 4.82 -9.59 6.44
CA TRP A 161 5.20 -9.19 5.09
C TRP A 161 4.18 -8.25 4.42
N GLY A 162 2.99 -8.07 5.01
CA GLY A 162 1.93 -7.20 4.52
C GLY A 162 1.61 -7.40 3.03
N GLY A 163 1.32 -6.31 2.32
CA GLY A 163 1.09 -6.30 0.87
C GLY A 163 2.26 -6.80 0.00
N SER A 164 3.42 -7.09 0.58
CA SER A 164 4.65 -7.47 -0.12
C SER A 164 5.16 -8.86 0.32
N PRO A 165 4.52 -9.98 -0.09
CA PRO A 165 4.96 -11.33 0.26
C PRO A 165 6.44 -11.58 -0.04
N VAL A 166 6.97 -10.95 -1.08
CA VAL A 166 8.38 -10.97 -1.49
C VAL A 166 8.81 -9.56 -1.89
N GLY A 167 10.07 -9.36 -2.29
CA GLY A 167 10.49 -8.07 -2.81
C GLY A 167 9.73 -7.76 -4.10
N LEU A 168 8.81 -6.80 -4.06
CA LEU A 168 8.02 -6.29 -5.19
C LEU A 168 8.03 -4.75 -5.22
N ASN A 169 7.78 -4.17 -6.39
CA ASN A 169 7.70 -2.73 -6.60
C ASN A 169 6.28 -2.21 -6.49
N THR A 170 5.30 -2.97 -6.98
CA THR A 170 3.88 -2.66 -6.88
C THR A 170 3.39 -2.56 -5.45
N SER A 171 2.41 -1.70 -5.20
CA SER A 171 1.64 -1.70 -3.95
C SER A 171 0.21 -2.22 -4.18
N ASN A 172 -0.04 -2.86 -5.32
CA ASN A 172 -1.37 -3.26 -5.78
C ASN A 172 -1.44 -4.76 -6.07
N LEU A 173 -0.68 -5.57 -5.31
CA LEU A 173 -0.89 -7.02 -5.27
C LEU A 173 -2.05 -7.33 -4.30
N ILE A 174 -3.25 -7.47 -4.87
CA ILE A 174 -4.48 -7.72 -4.11
C ILE A 174 -4.57 -9.21 -3.70
N GLY A 175 -5.64 -9.62 -3.02
CA GLY A 175 -5.83 -10.99 -2.54
C GLY A 175 -5.36 -11.23 -1.10
N GLY A 176 -5.21 -10.14 -0.33
CA GLY A 176 -4.87 -10.15 1.09
C GLY A 176 -4.88 -8.73 1.66
N TYR A 177 -4.72 -8.61 2.97
CA TYR A 177 -4.86 -7.30 3.62
C TYR A 177 -3.60 -6.46 3.47
N ASP A 178 -3.75 -5.20 3.06
CA ASP A 178 -2.63 -4.26 3.00
C ASP A 178 -3.01 -2.94 3.64
N ASN A 179 -2.26 -2.60 4.69
CA ASN A 179 -2.25 -1.29 5.29
C ASN A 179 -0.80 -0.81 5.49
N ALA A 180 0.08 -1.00 4.50
CA ALA A 180 1.46 -0.52 4.51
C ALA A 180 1.60 0.99 4.81
N THR A 181 0.55 1.77 4.63
CA THR A 181 0.51 3.18 5.03
C THR A 181 0.06 3.40 6.46
N GLY A 182 -0.40 2.41 7.23
CA GLY A 182 -0.83 2.47 8.63
C GLY A 182 -2.28 2.92 8.86
N ILE A 183 -2.88 2.47 9.96
CA ILE A 183 -4.24 2.80 10.42
C ILE A 183 -4.19 3.36 11.85
N ASN A 184 -5.07 4.32 12.17
CA ASN A 184 -5.19 4.84 13.54
C ASN A 184 -5.75 3.73 14.44
N GLN A 185 -5.05 3.43 15.53
CA GLN A 185 -5.42 2.31 16.39
C GLN A 185 -4.94 2.47 17.82
N ILE A 186 -5.54 1.66 18.69
CA ILE A 186 -4.99 1.28 19.99
C ILE A 186 -4.89 -0.25 19.98
N ALA A 187 -3.68 -0.78 20.14
CA ALA A 187 -3.46 -2.22 20.17
C ALA A 187 -2.57 -2.62 21.35
N TYR A 188 -2.79 -3.81 21.87
CA TYR A 188 -1.95 -4.42 22.90
C TYR A 188 -1.34 -5.72 22.37
N THR A 189 -0.04 -5.91 22.59
CA THR A 189 0.71 -7.11 22.17
C THR A 189 1.24 -7.87 23.38
N TRP A 190 0.84 -9.13 23.50
CA TRP A 190 1.47 -10.10 24.40
C TRP A 190 2.64 -10.79 23.70
N GLN A 191 3.75 -10.94 24.43
CA GLN A 191 4.92 -11.72 24.02
C GLN A 191 5.06 -12.89 25.00
N PHE A 192 4.83 -14.12 24.53
CA PHE A 192 4.87 -15.31 25.38
C PHE A 192 6.27 -15.96 25.44
N GLY A 193 7.23 -15.43 24.68
CA GLY A 193 8.55 -16.03 24.49
C GLY A 193 8.55 -17.09 23.37
N ASN A 194 9.74 -17.62 23.06
CA ASN A 194 9.95 -18.65 22.03
C ASN A 194 9.33 -18.32 20.65
N GLY A 195 9.24 -17.03 20.31
CA GLY A 195 8.69 -16.57 19.04
C GLY A 195 7.15 -16.52 18.98
N ILE A 196 6.44 -16.77 20.09
CA ILE A 196 4.97 -16.73 20.13
C ILE A 196 4.50 -15.37 20.64
N SER A 197 3.61 -14.73 19.90
CA SER A 197 2.96 -13.46 20.27
C SER A 197 1.48 -13.45 19.91
N ALA A 198 0.69 -12.65 20.64
CA ALA A 198 -0.69 -12.35 20.27
C ALA A 198 -0.92 -10.84 20.34
N GLN A 199 -1.82 -10.32 19.52
CA GLN A 199 -2.19 -8.92 19.51
C GLN A 199 -3.70 -8.77 19.42
N VAL A 200 -4.25 -7.76 20.08
CA VAL A 200 -5.62 -7.28 19.88
C VAL A 200 -5.59 -5.78 19.72
N GLY A 201 -6.49 -5.23 18.90
CA GLY A 201 -6.60 -3.79 18.72
C GLY A 201 -7.97 -3.35 18.26
N ILE A 202 -8.20 -2.06 18.40
CA ILE A 202 -9.34 -1.34 17.82
C ILE A 202 -8.82 -0.31 16.82
N GLU A 203 -9.47 -0.21 15.66
CA GLU A 203 -8.94 0.53 14.51
C GLU A 203 -10.00 1.47 13.89
N ASP A 204 -9.56 2.64 13.45
CA ASP A 204 -10.40 3.58 12.69
C ASP A 204 -10.54 3.10 11.24
N ASN A 205 -11.69 2.50 10.95
CA ASN A 205 -11.97 1.86 9.67
C ASN A 205 -12.28 2.83 8.52
N ARG A 206 -12.47 4.13 8.80
CA ARG A 206 -13.17 5.06 7.89
C ARG A 206 -12.60 5.13 6.48
N VAL A 207 -11.28 5.01 6.33
CA VAL A 207 -10.59 5.20 5.05
C VAL A 207 -10.06 3.89 4.46
N ILE A 208 -9.49 3.02 5.29
CA ILE A 208 -8.74 1.84 4.83
C ILE A 208 -9.62 0.59 4.78
N ASN A 209 -10.50 0.40 5.77
CA ASN A 209 -11.24 -0.85 5.94
C ASN A 209 -12.70 -0.77 5.47
N ARG A 210 -13.13 0.34 4.85
CA ARG A 210 -14.47 0.51 4.27
C ARG A 210 -14.44 0.56 2.74
N ALA A 211 -15.23 -0.29 2.09
CA ALA A 211 -15.63 -0.09 0.71
C ALA A 211 -16.91 0.77 0.65
N PRO A 212 -17.32 1.27 -0.53
CA PRO A 212 -18.60 1.95 -0.66
C PRO A 212 -19.77 1.04 -0.32
N ILE A 213 -20.88 1.62 0.13
CA ILE A 213 -22.16 0.91 0.22
C ILE A 213 -23.00 1.35 -0.97
N PHE A 214 -23.67 0.41 -1.63
CA PHE A 214 -24.54 0.68 -2.79
C PHE A 214 -26.02 0.71 -2.37
N ASN A 215 -26.75 1.75 -2.78
CA ASN A 215 -28.19 1.84 -2.60
C ASN A 215 -28.90 1.80 -3.96
N GLY A 216 -29.63 0.72 -4.22
CA GLY A 216 -30.37 0.51 -5.46
C GLY A 216 -31.51 1.49 -5.71
N ALA A 217 -31.91 2.30 -4.73
CA ALA A 217 -32.88 3.39 -4.90
C ALA A 217 -32.26 4.68 -5.45
N VAL A 218 -30.93 4.81 -5.42
CA VAL A 218 -30.21 5.96 -5.99
C VAL A 218 -29.94 5.67 -7.46
N ALA A 219 -30.44 6.53 -8.36
CA ALA A 219 -30.27 6.34 -9.80
C ALA A 219 -28.78 6.37 -10.20
N SER A 220 -28.34 5.33 -10.91
CA SER A 220 -27.00 5.29 -11.50
C SER A 220 -26.95 6.09 -12.80
N THR A 221 -25.78 6.65 -13.09
CA THR A 221 -25.47 7.31 -14.37
C THR A 221 -24.66 6.39 -15.27
N ALA A 222 -24.62 6.69 -16.57
CA ALA A 222 -23.75 5.97 -17.49
C ALA A 222 -22.26 6.04 -17.07
N THR A 223 -21.79 7.19 -16.55
CA THR A 223 -20.43 7.30 -16.03
C THR A 223 -20.19 6.35 -14.86
N ASN A 224 -21.13 6.19 -13.92
CA ASN A 224 -20.98 5.20 -12.84
C ASN A 224 -20.83 3.80 -13.41
N PHE A 225 -21.66 3.47 -14.41
CA PHE A 225 -21.68 2.16 -15.05
C PHE A 225 -20.37 1.79 -15.75
N PHE A 226 -19.81 2.72 -16.54
CA PHE A 226 -18.57 2.47 -17.30
C PHE A 226 -17.28 2.55 -16.48
N THR A 227 -17.33 3.11 -15.27
CA THR A 227 -16.15 3.27 -14.41
C THR A 227 -16.16 2.34 -13.19
N GLY A 228 -17.28 1.67 -12.91
CA GLY A 228 -17.48 0.95 -11.65
C GLY A 228 -17.52 1.85 -10.41
N ALA A 229 -17.49 3.17 -10.57
CA ALA A 229 -17.47 4.13 -9.46
C ALA A 229 -18.89 4.64 -9.17
N TYR A 230 -19.61 3.95 -8.28
CA TYR A 230 -20.97 4.30 -7.88
C TYR A 230 -21.00 5.25 -6.66
N THR A 231 -22.15 5.90 -6.45
CA THR A 231 -22.37 6.79 -5.31
C THR A 231 -22.24 6.03 -3.99
N ASN A 232 -21.30 6.44 -3.14
CA ASN A 232 -21.13 5.85 -1.82
C ASN A 232 -22.17 6.41 -0.84
N VAL A 233 -23.05 5.54 -0.34
CA VAL A 233 -24.05 5.87 0.69
C VAL A 233 -23.69 5.30 2.06
N SER A 234 -22.41 5.24 2.35
CA SER A 234 -21.87 4.99 3.69
C SER A 234 -22.40 6.01 4.71
N GLY A 235 -22.85 5.53 5.86
CA GLY A 235 -23.20 6.38 7.01
C GLY A 235 -21.95 6.92 7.74
N GLY A 236 -22.17 7.50 8.93
CA GLY A 236 -21.12 7.99 9.81
C GLY A 236 -20.09 6.93 10.22
N ASN A 237 -19.06 7.33 10.99
CA ASN A 237 -18.19 6.34 11.64
C ASN A 237 -18.71 6.10 13.06
N VAL A 238 -19.36 4.96 13.29
CA VAL A 238 -20.09 4.65 14.54
C VAL A 238 -19.44 3.55 15.37
N SER A 239 -18.51 2.80 14.78
CA SER A 239 -17.81 1.70 15.45
C SER A 239 -16.39 1.53 14.91
N PRO A 240 -15.38 1.31 15.78
CA PRO A 240 -14.07 0.88 15.31
C PRO A 240 -14.14 -0.57 14.82
N ASP A 241 -13.20 -0.94 13.95
CA ASP A 241 -12.96 -2.35 13.69
C ASP A 241 -12.24 -2.97 14.88
N ILE A 242 -12.59 -4.21 15.21
CA ILE A 242 -11.91 -4.99 16.27
C ILE A 242 -11.07 -6.04 15.57
N VAL A 243 -9.76 -6.02 15.79
CA VAL A 243 -8.82 -6.93 15.14
C VAL A 243 -7.95 -7.66 16.13
N GLY A 244 -7.45 -8.83 15.74
CA GLY A 244 -6.44 -9.53 16.51
C GLY A 244 -5.68 -10.57 15.70
N ASN A 245 -4.55 -11.00 16.24
CA ASN A 245 -3.74 -12.07 15.68
C ASN A 245 -3.13 -12.98 16.75
N VAL A 246 -2.73 -14.16 16.31
CA VAL A 246 -1.73 -15.00 16.96
C VAL A 246 -0.65 -15.30 15.94
N ARG A 247 0.61 -15.14 16.35
CA ARG A 247 1.78 -15.33 15.49
C ARG A 247 2.81 -16.24 16.16
N ILE A 248 3.40 -17.09 15.35
CA ILE A 248 4.58 -17.90 15.68
C ILE A 248 5.69 -17.51 14.72
N ASP A 249 6.80 -17.02 15.27
CA ASP A 249 7.99 -16.63 14.52
C ASP A 249 9.17 -17.51 14.90
N GLN A 250 9.59 -18.36 13.97
CA GLN A 250 10.72 -19.26 14.11
C GLN A 250 11.81 -18.91 13.08
N ALA A 251 13.00 -19.48 13.27
CA ALA A 251 14.12 -19.29 12.35
C ALA A 251 13.80 -19.80 10.92
N ALA A 252 13.05 -20.92 10.82
CA ALA A 252 12.70 -21.55 9.55
C ALA A 252 11.38 -21.03 8.93
N PHE A 253 10.47 -20.49 9.75
CA PHE A 253 9.18 -20.02 9.25
C PHE A 253 8.55 -18.96 10.15
N THR A 254 7.61 -18.20 9.60
CA THR A 254 6.65 -17.40 10.35
C THR A 254 5.24 -17.83 9.96
N ALA A 255 4.37 -18.05 10.93
CA ALA A 255 2.95 -18.31 10.70
C ALA A 255 2.11 -17.33 11.51
N GLN A 256 1.01 -16.84 10.92
CA GLN A 256 0.07 -15.94 11.58
C GLN A 256 -1.36 -16.29 11.19
N VAL A 257 -2.25 -16.24 12.17
CA VAL A 257 -3.70 -16.22 11.95
C VAL A 257 -4.24 -14.92 12.49
N SER A 258 -5.08 -14.25 11.71
CA SER A 258 -5.69 -12.96 12.04
C SER A 258 -7.21 -13.03 11.90
N ALA A 259 -7.92 -12.25 12.71
CA ALA A 259 -9.36 -12.06 12.58
C ALA A 259 -9.71 -10.58 12.79
N GLY A 260 -10.79 -10.14 12.14
CA GLY A 260 -11.31 -8.78 12.22
C GLY A 260 -12.84 -8.77 12.24
N LEU A 261 -13.44 -7.83 12.97
CA LEU A 261 -14.86 -7.50 12.95
C LEU A 261 -15.03 -6.10 12.37
N HIS A 262 -16.02 -5.95 11.51
CA HIS A 262 -16.30 -4.74 10.76
C HIS A 262 -17.78 -4.39 10.85
N ASN A 263 -18.12 -3.12 11.08
CA ASN A 263 -19.50 -2.65 11.14
C ASN A 263 -19.88 -1.95 9.83
N ILE A 264 -20.90 -2.47 9.16
CA ILE A 264 -21.45 -1.93 7.92
C ILE A 264 -22.60 -0.99 8.29
N HIS A 265 -22.28 0.29 8.33
CA HIS A 265 -23.21 1.36 8.67
C HIS A 265 -23.57 2.15 7.41
N ALA A 266 -24.80 1.98 6.94
CA ALA A 266 -25.35 2.67 5.77
C ALA A 266 -26.02 3.98 6.14
N ASN A 267 -26.20 4.84 5.13
CA ASN A 267 -26.99 6.06 5.21
C ASN A 267 -28.48 5.73 4.97
N TYR A 268 -29.28 6.73 4.59
CA TYR A 268 -30.72 6.60 4.41
C TYR A 268 -31.16 5.77 3.19
N TYR A 269 -32.44 5.37 3.15
CA TYR A 269 -33.06 4.68 2.03
C TYR A 269 -33.17 5.55 0.77
N GLY A 270 -33.26 6.87 0.91
CA GLY A 270 -33.17 7.85 -0.18
C GLY A 270 -32.12 8.92 0.10
N THR A 271 -32.32 10.12 -0.43
CA THR A 271 -31.38 11.25 -0.28
C THR A 271 -31.60 12.09 0.98
N THR A 272 -32.62 11.76 1.80
CA THR A 272 -33.02 12.55 2.97
C THR A 272 -33.36 11.68 4.17
N GLU A 273 -33.16 12.23 5.38
CA GLU A 273 -33.40 11.56 6.67
C GLU A 273 -34.82 10.97 6.84
N PRO A 274 -35.91 11.63 6.41
CA PRO A 274 -37.27 11.10 6.58
C PRO A 274 -37.53 9.78 5.82
N THR A 275 -36.66 9.42 4.88
CA THR A 275 -36.78 8.14 4.17
C THR A 275 -36.47 6.94 5.07
N GLY A 276 -35.89 7.13 6.26
CA GLY A 276 -35.44 6.06 7.14
C GLY A 276 -34.11 5.45 6.67
N HIS A 277 -33.63 4.42 7.35
CA HIS A 277 -32.37 3.74 7.02
C HIS A 277 -32.46 2.24 7.36
N PRO A 278 -31.64 1.38 6.75
CA PRO A 278 -31.51 -0.01 7.19
C PRO A 278 -30.83 -0.09 8.56
N SER A 279 -31.00 -1.22 9.24
CA SER A 279 -30.19 -1.54 10.42
C SER A 279 -28.75 -1.83 10.03
N ASP A 280 -27.81 -1.53 10.93
CA ASP A 280 -26.40 -1.88 10.76
C ASP A 280 -26.21 -3.40 10.73
N GLU A 281 -25.26 -3.84 9.91
CA GLU A 281 -24.85 -5.24 9.83
C GLU A 281 -23.40 -5.41 10.27
N TRP A 282 -23.07 -6.57 10.82
CA TRP A 282 -21.70 -6.91 11.19
C TRP A 282 -21.09 -7.91 10.19
N GLY A 283 -19.95 -7.51 9.66
CA GLY A 283 -19.07 -8.34 8.85
C GLY A 283 -17.87 -8.85 9.64
N PHE A 284 -17.18 -9.84 9.08
CA PHE A 284 -15.93 -10.36 9.62
C PHE A 284 -14.92 -10.67 8.53
N ALA A 285 -13.66 -10.74 8.94
CA ALA A 285 -12.53 -11.15 8.14
C ALA A 285 -11.68 -12.18 8.90
N VAL A 286 -11.15 -13.18 8.20
CA VAL A 286 -10.15 -14.11 8.72
C VAL A 286 -9.03 -14.28 7.71
N ALA A 287 -7.79 -14.31 8.18
CA ALA A 287 -6.62 -14.51 7.34
C ALA A 287 -5.65 -15.52 7.95
N GLY A 288 -5.01 -16.30 7.09
CA GLY A 288 -3.91 -17.20 7.43
C GLY A 288 -2.71 -16.91 6.56
N GLY A 289 -1.55 -16.71 7.18
CA GLY A 289 -0.29 -16.43 6.50
C GLY A 289 0.82 -17.39 6.90
N LEU A 290 1.62 -17.83 5.93
CA LEU A 290 2.83 -18.62 6.13
C LEU A 290 3.98 -18.06 5.31
N GLN A 291 5.11 -17.79 5.95
CA GLN A 291 6.38 -17.52 5.29
C GLN A 291 7.40 -18.59 5.66
N LEU A 292 7.89 -19.31 4.68
CA LEU A 292 9.06 -20.19 4.80
C LEU A 292 10.32 -19.37 4.51
N LYS A 293 11.31 -19.47 5.39
CA LYS A 293 12.56 -18.70 5.34
C LYS A 293 13.74 -19.63 5.10
N ASN A 294 14.78 -19.11 4.44
CA ASN A 294 16.03 -19.83 4.20
C ASN A 294 15.78 -21.18 3.51
N LEU A 295 15.01 -21.15 2.42
CA LEU A 295 14.67 -22.36 1.68
C LEU A 295 15.95 -23.06 1.17
N PRO A 296 15.93 -24.40 1.02
CA PRO A 296 17.07 -25.15 0.50
C PRO A 296 17.52 -24.76 -0.91
N THR A 297 16.73 -23.95 -1.61
CA THR A 297 16.99 -23.45 -2.96
C THR A 297 18.09 -22.39 -3.02
N GLY A 298 18.39 -21.71 -1.90
CA GLY A 298 19.40 -20.66 -1.87
C GLY A 298 19.43 -19.89 -0.54
N PRO A 299 20.59 -19.34 -0.13
CA PRO A 299 20.67 -18.50 1.06
C PRO A 299 19.76 -17.27 0.97
N GLY A 300 18.91 -17.07 1.97
CA GLY A 300 17.97 -15.94 2.01
C GLY A 300 16.70 -16.12 1.16
N ASP A 301 16.56 -17.25 0.47
CA ASP A 301 15.36 -17.56 -0.30
C ASP A 301 14.16 -17.73 0.63
N LYS A 302 13.01 -17.25 0.17
CA LYS A 302 11.77 -17.30 0.94
C LYS A 302 10.56 -17.51 0.05
N LEU A 303 9.53 -18.12 0.64
CA LEU A 303 8.20 -18.28 0.08
C LEU A 303 7.20 -17.72 1.08
N SER A 304 6.40 -16.75 0.69
CA SER A 304 5.33 -16.20 1.54
C SER A 304 3.98 -16.38 0.88
N LEU A 305 3.01 -16.87 1.64
CA LEU A 305 1.64 -17.16 1.21
C LEU A 305 0.66 -16.55 2.21
N GLU A 306 -0.46 -16.04 1.71
CA GLU A 306 -1.56 -15.51 2.50
C GLU A 306 -2.89 -15.86 1.84
N ALA A 307 -3.86 -16.30 2.64
CA ALA A 307 -5.24 -16.50 2.22
C ALA A 307 -6.16 -15.73 3.18
N THR A 308 -7.14 -15.04 2.63
CA THR A 308 -8.08 -14.21 3.40
C THR A 308 -9.50 -14.45 2.91
N TYR A 309 -10.44 -14.57 3.85
CA TYR A 309 -11.88 -14.69 3.60
C TYR A 309 -12.62 -13.62 4.38
N THR A 310 -13.67 -13.07 3.78
CA THR A 310 -14.51 -12.03 4.38
C THR A 310 -15.98 -12.26 4.04
N ASP A 311 -16.85 -11.85 4.97
CA ASP A 311 -18.29 -11.69 4.77
C ASP A 311 -18.66 -10.31 5.32
N GLY A 312 -18.86 -9.34 4.42
CA GLY A 312 -19.16 -7.95 4.78
C GLY A 312 -17.94 -7.12 5.23
N ALA A 313 -16.73 -7.49 4.81
CA ALA A 313 -15.50 -6.73 5.11
C ALA A 313 -14.46 -6.80 3.96
N PRO A 314 -14.86 -6.54 2.70
CA PRO A 314 -14.08 -6.84 1.50
C PRO A 314 -12.70 -6.17 1.43
N LYS A 315 -12.49 -5.03 2.10
CA LYS A 315 -11.19 -4.35 2.15
C LYS A 315 -10.09 -5.17 2.82
N TYR A 316 -10.46 -6.18 3.61
CA TYR A 316 -9.50 -7.15 4.14
C TYR A 316 -8.89 -8.07 3.07
N VAL A 317 -9.47 -8.16 1.86
CA VAL A 317 -8.94 -8.95 0.73
C VAL A 317 -8.42 -8.08 -0.41
N ILE A 318 -9.16 -7.03 -0.79
CA ILE A 318 -8.76 -6.15 -1.91
C ILE A 318 -7.64 -5.17 -1.48
N GLY A 319 -7.23 -5.19 -0.22
CA GLY A 319 -6.23 -4.28 0.33
C GLY A 319 -6.84 -2.93 0.69
N GLY A 320 -6.39 -2.36 1.80
CA GLY A 320 -6.92 -1.11 2.31
C GLY A 320 -6.38 0.13 1.58
N THR A 321 -5.32 -0.02 0.79
CA THR A 321 -4.66 1.02 0.00
C THR A 321 -5.13 1.05 -1.46
N THR A 322 -5.76 -0.02 -1.94
CA THR A 322 -6.30 -0.13 -3.31
C THR A 322 -7.68 0.53 -3.42
N GLY A 323 -8.03 1.02 -4.61
CA GLY A 323 -9.36 1.55 -4.92
C GLY A 323 -10.47 0.49 -4.84
N ASN A 324 -11.71 0.92 -5.07
CA ASN A 324 -12.91 0.06 -5.01
C ASN A 324 -13.62 -0.10 -6.36
N SER A 325 -13.08 0.54 -7.40
CA SER A 325 -13.63 0.55 -8.75
C SER A 325 -12.51 0.20 -9.72
N PHE A 326 -12.78 -0.73 -10.61
CA PHE A 326 -11.82 -1.22 -11.59
C PHE A 326 -12.45 -1.14 -12.97
N ASP A 327 -11.80 -0.48 -13.90
CA ASP A 327 -12.28 -0.40 -15.27
C ASP A 327 -11.13 -0.41 -16.28
N ALA A 328 -11.35 -1.10 -17.39
CA ALA A 328 -10.42 -1.15 -18.51
C ALA A 328 -11.18 -1.33 -19.82
N PHE A 329 -10.71 -0.66 -20.86
CA PHE A 329 -11.22 -0.77 -22.23
C PHE A 329 -10.13 -1.34 -23.12
N ASN A 330 -10.53 -2.07 -24.15
CA ASN A 330 -9.61 -2.57 -25.16
C ASN A 330 -10.20 -2.43 -26.57
N ASN A 331 -9.35 -1.97 -27.49
CA ASN A 331 -9.68 -1.77 -28.89
C ASN A 331 -9.71 -3.08 -29.71
N GLN A 332 -9.35 -4.21 -29.11
CA GLN A 332 -9.28 -5.51 -29.77
C GLN A 332 -10.19 -6.53 -29.06
N GLY A 333 -10.70 -7.49 -29.84
CA GLY A 333 -11.38 -8.67 -29.29
C GLY A 333 -12.91 -8.56 -29.13
N THR A 334 -13.57 -7.65 -29.85
CA THR A 334 -15.04 -7.69 -29.92
C THR A 334 -15.51 -8.91 -30.73
N SER A 335 -16.63 -9.52 -30.33
CA SER A 335 -17.25 -10.65 -31.05
C SER A 335 -17.99 -10.25 -32.31
N SER A 336 -18.30 -8.96 -32.46
CA SER A 336 -19.12 -8.44 -33.53
C SER A 336 -18.69 -7.03 -33.91
N PRO A 337 -18.74 -6.65 -35.21
CA PRO A 337 -18.48 -5.29 -35.66
C PRO A 337 -19.55 -4.29 -35.18
N ALA A 338 -20.63 -4.75 -34.56
CA ALA A 338 -21.64 -3.90 -33.93
C ALA A 338 -21.13 -3.21 -32.65
N PHE A 339 -20.09 -3.75 -32.01
CA PHE A 339 -19.47 -3.14 -30.84
C PHE A 339 -18.27 -2.30 -31.26
N TYR A 340 -18.19 -1.08 -30.72
CA TYR A 340 -17.05 -0.20 -30.92
C TYR A 340 -15.80 -0.79 -30.27
N GLN A 341 -15.92 -1.24 -29.01
CA GLN A 341 -14.82 -1.80 -28.20
C GLN A 341 -15.36 -2.76 -27.14
N SER A 342 -14.45 -3.51 -26.54
CA SER A 342 -14.73 -4.29 -25.34
C SER A 342 -14.27 -3.57 -24.08
N PHE A 343 -14.88 -3.89 -22.94
CA PHE A 343 -14.49 -3.32 -21.65
C PHE A 343 -14.89 -4.23 -20.48
N ALA A 344 -14.25 -4.01 -19.33
CA ALA A 344 -14.69 -4.47 -18.02
C ALA A 344 -14.85 -3.29 -17.08
N ALA A 345 -15.88 -3.33 -16.24
CA ALA A 345 -16.10 -2.39 -15.15
C ALA A 345 -16.60 -3.18 -13.93
N LEU A 346 -15.79 -3.20 -12.88
CA LEU A 346 -16.00 -3.93 -11.63
C LEU A 346 -16.15 -2.94 -10.49
N ALA A 347 -17.07 -3.21 -9.58
CA ALA A 347 -17.33 -2.36 -8.42
C ALA A 347 -17.34 -3.21 -7.15
N LEU A 348 -16.56 -2.80 -6.16
CA LEU A 348 -16.51 -3.41 -4.84
C LEU A 348 -17.40 -2.64 -3.86
N PHE A 349 -18.29 -3.35 -3.17
CA PHE A 349 -19.12 -2.77 -2.11
C PHE A 349 -18.98 -3.52 -0.79
N ASP A 350 -19.06 -2.83 0.35
CA ASP A 350 -19.17 -3.48 1.67
C ASP A 350 -20.51 -4.21 1.80
N GLY A 351 -21.56 -3.58 1.27
CA GLY A 351 -22.88 -4.16 1.15
C GLY A 351 -23.78 -3.40 0.17
N VAL A 352 -24.91 -4.02 -0.14
CA VAL A 352 -25.91 -3.55 -1.09
C VAL A 352 -27.27 -3.51 -0.41
N TYR A 353 -28.03 -2.43 -0.56
CA TYR A 353 -29.40 -2.35 -0.05
C TYR A 353 -30.31 -1.56 -0.99
N THR A 354 -31.61 -1.54 -0.69
CA THR A 354 -32.60 -0.72 -1.40
C THR A 354 -33.66 -0.22 -0.41
N THR A 355 -34.63 0.58 -0.87
CA THR A 355 -35.69 1.15 -0.03
C THR A 355 -36.41 0.07 0.80
N ASN A 356 -36.47 0.27 2.11
CA ASN A 356 -37.07 -0.65 3.09
C ASN A 356 -36.44 -2.05 3.14
N GLY A 357 -35.23 -2.25 2.58
CA GLY A 357 -34.50 -3.53 2.62
C GLY A 357 -33.38 -3.55 3.66
N SER A 358 -32.90 -4.75 4.02
CA SER A 358 -31.69 -4.94 4.82
C SER A 358 -30.42 -4.75 3.99
N ILE A 359 -29.27 -4.61 4.67
CA ILE A 359 -27.96 -4.61 4.01
C ILE A 359 -27.58 -6.04 3.64
N GLU A 360 -27.38 -6.28 2.35
CA GLU A 360 -26.86 -7.53 1.81
C GLU A 360 -25.33 -7.46 1.78
N LYS A 361 -24.67 -8.33 2.56
CA LYS A 361 -23.21 -8.36 2.69
C LYS A 361 -22.52 -8.95 1.46
N THR A 362 -21.40 -8.36 1.08
CA THR A 362 -20.52 -8.89 0.03
C THR A 362 -19.54 -9.91 0.60
N LYS A 363 -19.41 -11.07 -0.05
CA LYS A 363 -18.42 -12.08 0.31
C LYS A 363 -17.21 -11.97 -0.60
N VAL A 364 -16.02 -11.99 -0.01
CA VAL A 364 -14.78 -11.93 -0.79
C VAL A 364 -13.79 -12.90 -0.21
N TRP A 365 -13.15 -13.66 -1.07
CA TRP A 365 -11.97 -14.43 -0.70
C TRP A 365 -10.83 -14.15 -1.66
N GLY A 366 -9.62 -14.24 -1.14
CA GLY A 366 -8.43 -14.04 -1.94
C GLY A 366 -7.24 -14.81 -1.42
N PHE A 367 -6.32 -15.02 -2.32
CA PHE A 367 -5.04 -15.64 -2.07
C PHE A 367 -3.96 -14.81 -2.74
N ARG A 368 -2.84 -14.61 -2.06
CA ARG A 368 -1.65 -14.02 -2.66
C ARG A 368 -0.39 -14.66 -2.11
N GLY A 369 0.67 -14.59 -2.88
CA GLY A 369 1.96 -15.07 -2.43
C GLY A 369 3.07 -14.77 -3.40
N GLY A 370 4.28 -15.16 -3.01
CA GLY A 370 5.44 -15.05 -3.88
C GLY A 370 6.64 -15.81 -3.33
N TYR A 371 7.55 -16.09 -4.25
CA TYR A 371 8.84 -16.73 -4.01
C TYR A 371 9.96 -15.77 -4.43
N GLU A 372 10.99 -15.65 -3.60
CA GLU A 372 12.18 -14.85 -3.87
C GLU A 372 13.42 -15.74 -3.86
N HIS A 373 14.18 -15.66 -4.94
CA HIS A 373 15.44 -16.36 -5.13
C HIS A 373 16.61 -15.38 -5.20
N ASN A 374 17.65 -15.65 -4.41
CA ASN A 374 18.86 -14.85 -4.35
C ASN A 374 19.98 -15.54 -5.13
N TRP A 375 20.13 -15.16 -6.39
CA TRP A 375 21.18 -15.69 -7.28
C TRP A 375 22.58 -15.41 -6.74
N THR A 376 22.76 -14.20 -6.21
CA THR A 376 24.00 -13.73 -5.55
C THR A 376 23.61 -12.73 -4.45
N PRO A 377 24.53 -12.32 -3.56
CA PRO A 377 24.25 -11.27 -2.58
C PRO A 377 23.76 -9.93 -3.18
N ASN A 378 24.02 -9.70 -4.48
CA ASN A 378 23.69 -8.46 -5.17
C ASN A 378 22.55 -8.63 -6.19
N TRP A 379 22.08 -9.85 -6.47
CA TRP A 379 21.06 -10.13 -7.48
C TRP A 379 19.96 -11.01 -6.89
N GLN A 380 18.73 -10.54 -6.99
CA GLN A 380 17.53 -11.28 -6.58
C GLN A 380 16.45 -11.23 -7.65
N THR A 381 15.69 -12.30 -7.78
CA THR A 381 14.47 -12.35 -8.58
C THR A 381 13.33 -12.86 -7.71
N SER A 382 12.19 -12.20 -7.79
CA SER A 382 10.96 -12.66 -7.17
C SER A 382 9.90 -12.92 -8.22
N VAL A 383 9.10 -13.95 -7.99
CA VAL A 383 7.86 -14.26 -8.73
C VAL A 383 6.72 -14.22 -7.74
N PHE A 384 5.61 -13.61 -8.14
CA PHE A 384 4.47 -13.40 -7.25
C PHE A 384 3.16 -13.49 -8.03
N GLY A 385 2.08 -13.69 -7.30
CA GLY A 385 0.75 -13.69 -7.89
C GLY A 385 -0.34 -13.65 -6.84
N SER A 386 -1.55 -13.39 -7.33
CA SER A 386 -2.75 -13.34 -6.53
C SER A 386 -3.99 -13.75 -7.33
N TYR A 387 -5.02 -14.12 -6.59
CA TYR A 387 -6.36 -14.34 -7.09
C TYR A 387 -7.35 -13.82 -6.06
N THR A 388 -8.38 -13.10 -6.52
CA THR A 388 -9.48 -12.61 -5.68
C THR A 388 -10.79 -12.88 -6.38
N HIS A 389 -11.79 -13.30 -5.61
CA HIS A 389 -13.15 -13.50 -6.06
C HIS A 389 -14.11 -12.71 -5.16
N VAL A 390 -15.00 -11.95 -5.79
CA VAL A 390 -16.04 -11.15 -5.16
C VAL A 390 -17.40 -11.74 -5.54
N ASP A 391 -18.17 -12.10 -4.52
CA ASP A 391 -19.49 -12.74 -4.60
C ASP A 391 -20.56 -11.84 -3.98
N TYR A 392 -21.56 -11.51 -4.78
CA TYR A 392 -22.79 -10.84 -4.38
C TYR A 392 -23.92 -11.86 -4.31
N ASN A 393 -24.60 -11.91 -3.17
CA ASN A 393 -25.73 -12.81 -3.02
C ASN A 393 -26.89 -12.47 -3.99
N SER A 394 -27.85 -13.37 -4.14
CA SER A 394 -28.95 -13.21 -5.11
C SER A 394 -29.78 -11.93 -4.92
N ASN A 395 -29.94 -11.46 -3.68
CA ASN A 395 -30.66 -10.21 -3.40
C ASN A 395 -29.84 -8.99 -3.85
N ALA A 396 -28.56 -8.92 -3.45
CA ALA A 396 -27.63 -7.88 -3.87
C ALA A 396 -27.52 -7.78 -5.40
N THR A 397 -27.38 -8.93 -6.06
CA THR A 397 -27.35 -9.04 -7.53
C THR A 397 -28.64 -8.53 -8.17
N THR A 398 -29.80 -8.90 -7.63
CA THR A 398 -31.09 -8.40 -8.13
C THR A 398 -31.20 -6.88 -7.99
N ILE A 399 -30.80 -6.32 -6.84
CA ILE A 399 -30.84 -4.88 -6.57
C ILE A 399 -29.93 -4.12 -7.55
N PHE A 400 -28.67 -4.57 -7.69
CA PHE A 400 -27.70 -3.94 -8.59
C PHE A 400 -28.14 -4.02 -10.06
N CYS A 401 -28.56 -5.20 -10.51
CA CYS A 401 -28.96 -5.40 -11.90
C CYS A 401 -30.24 -4.64 -12.26
N THR A 402 -31.19 -4.50 -11.32
CA THR A 402 -32.39 -3.69 -11.52
C THR A 402 -32.02 -2.21 -11.69
N ASN A 403 -31.11 -1.70 -10.85
CA ASN A 403 -30.67 -0.31 -10.90
C ASN A 403 -29.93 0.05 -12.21
N THR A 404 -29.18 -0.91 -12.76
CA THR A 404 -28.33 -0.72 -13.95
C THR A 404 -28.96 -1.21 -15.27
N ALA A 405 -30.16 -1.80 -15.23
CA ALA A 405 -30.81 -2.46 -16.37
C ALA A 405 -30.90 -1.59 -17.63
N ALA A 406 -31.09 -0.27 -17.49
CA ALA A 406 -31.19 0.66 -18.62
C ALA A 406 -29.91 0.75 -19.49
N PHE A 407 -28.77 0.32 -18.97
CA PHE A 407 -27.48 0.37 -19.67
C PHE A 407 -27.19 -0.89 -20.47
N TYR A 408 -27.85 -2.01 -20.18
CA TYR A 408 -27.67 -3.28 -20.86
C TYR A 408 -28.44 -3.33 -22.18
N ALA A 409 -27.79 -3.82 -23.25
CA ALA A 409 -28.45 -4.13 -24.50
C ALA A 409 -29.34 -5.37 -24.35
N ALA A 410 -30.40 -5.46 -25.17
CA ALA A 410 -31.28 -6.63 -25.18
C ALA A 410 -30.49 -7.94 -25.38
N GLY A 411 -30.79 -8.96 -24.57
CA GLY A 411 -30.08 -10.25 -24.58
C GLY A 411 -28.79 -10.30 -23.76
N SER A 412 -28.40 -9.20 -23.10
CA SER A 412 -27.26 -9.18 -22.18
C SER A 412 -27.64 -9.74 -20.82
N THR A 413 -26.66 -10.30 -20.11
CA THR A 413 -26.84 -10.80 -18.73
C THR A 413 -26.08 -9.92 -17.76
N CYS A 414 -26.76 -9.51 -16.69
CA CYS A 414 -26.14 -8.81 -15.57
C CYS A 414 -25.73 -9.80 -14.47
N ASN A 415 -24.47 -9.76 -14.07
CA ASN A 415 -23.95 -10.38 -12.87
C ASN A 415 -22.79 -9.52 -12.32
N PRO A 416 -22.92 -8.91 -11.13
CA PRO A 416 -21.89 -8.07 -10.54
C PRO A 416 -20.71 -8.85 -9.95
N ASP A 417 -20.76 -10.17 -9.87
CA ASP A 417 -19.64 -11.00 -9.41
C ASP A 417 -18.43 -10.86 -10.34
N PHE A 418 -17.23 -10.88 -9.77
CA PHE A 418 -16.01 -10.75 -10.56
C PHE A 418 -14.80 -11.40 -9.91
N ASN A 419 -13.80 -11.64 -10.75
CA ASN A 419 -12.48 -12.09 -10.34
C ASN A 419 -11.42 -11.10 -10.77
N ILE A 420 -10.36 -11.01 -9.99
CA ILE A 420 -9.13 -10.34 -10.38
C ILE A 420 -7.97 -11.28 -10.06
N TRP A 421 -7.15 -11.60 -11.05
CA TRP A 421 -5.93 -12.35 -10.83
C TRP A 421 -4.72 -11.63 -11.39
N GLN A 422 -3.61 -11.78 -10.70
CA GLN A 422 -2.35 -11.10 -11.02
C GLN A 422 -1.20 -12.10 -11.00
N VAL A 423 -0.24 -11.90 -11.89
CA VAL A 423 1.04 -12.60 -11.87
C VAL A 423 2.13 -11.64 -12.28
N GLY A 424 3.27 -11.70 -11.60
CA GLY A 424 4.37 -10.81 -11.89
C GLY A 424 5.73 -11.36 -11.49
N SER A 425 6.76 -10.67 -11.97
CA SER A 425 8.14 -10.95 -11.64
C SER A 425 8.90 -9.65 -11.48
N ARG A 426 9.79 -9.60 -10.48
CA ARG A 426 10.72 -8.50 -10.26
C ARG A 426 12.14 -9.02 -10.20
N THR A 427 13.05 -8.36 -10.90
CA THR A 427 14.50 -8.58 -10.77
C THR A 427 15.13 -7.33 -10.19
N ALA A 428 15.98 -7.50 -9.18
CA ALA A 428 16.67 -6.40 -8.52
C ALA A 428 18.18 -6.64 -8.42
N TRP A 429 18.93 -5.56 -8.60
CA TRP A 429 20.38 -5.49 -8.53
C TRP A 429 20.81 -4.45 -7.49
N THR A 430 21.63 -4.87 -6.53
CA THR A 430 22.16 -4.02 -5.45
C THR A 430 23.69 -3.99 -5.56
N PRO A 431 24.28 -3.14 -6.44
CA PRO A 431 25.73 -3.11 -6.67
C PRO A 431 26.54 -2.71 -5.45
N VAL A 432 25.99 -1.81 -4.65
CA VAL A 432 26.58 -1.33 -3.41
C VAL A 432 25.50 -1.27 -2.34
N ARG A 433 25.92 -1.35 -1.08
CA ARG A 433 25.02 -1.33 0.06
C ARG A 433 24.04 -0.15 -0.03
N ASN A 434 22.76 -0.46 0.18
CA ASN A 434 21.63 0.48 0.18
C ASN A 434 21.27 1.14 -1.16
N LEU A 435 21.89 0.79 -2.28
CA LEU A 435 21.50 1.25 -3.61
C LEU A 435 20.95 0.08 -4.43
N THR A 436 19.65 0.10 -4.73
CA THR A 436 18.99 -0.96 -5.50
C THR A 436 18.37 -0.40 -6.78
N PHE A 437 18.67 -1.06 -7.89
CA PHE A 437 17.96 -0.94 -9.15
C PHE A 437 17.02 -2.13 -9.30
N SER A 438 15.81 -1.94 -9.79
CA SER A 438 14.90 -3.06 -10.02
C SER A 438 13.94 -2.79 -11.18
N GLY A 439 13.61 -3.86 -11.90
CA GLY A 439 12.56 -3.88 -12.90
C GLY A 439 11.50 -4.91 -12.52
N GLU A 440 10.24 -4.56 -12.69
CA GLU A 440 9.08 -5.42 -12.43
C GLU A 440 8.14 -5.40 -13.63
N VAL A 441 7.57 -6.55 -13.95
CA VAL A 441 6.47 -6.71 -14.91
C VAL A 441 5.34 -7.45 -14.20
N MET A 442 4.12 -6.99 -14.42
CA MET A 442 2.92 -7.60 -13.84
C MET A 442 1.82 -7.68 -14.90
N TYR A 443 1.20 -8.84 -15.00
CA TYR A 443 -0.03 -9.05 -15.76
C TYR A 443 -1.20 -9.13 -14.78
N THR A 444 -2.22 -8.33 -15.02
CA THR A 444 -3.45 -8.28 -14.22
C THR A 444 -4.64 -8.52 -15.13
N THR A 445 -5.64 -9.24 -14.64
CA THR A 445 -6.90 -9.41 -15.36
C THR A 445 -8.07 -8.90 -14.55
N LEU A 446 -9.03 -8.31 -15.26
CA LEU A 446 -10.36 -8.02 -14.78
C LEU A 446 -11.30 -9.02 -15.45
N ASP A 447 -11.75 -10.02 -14.70
CA ASP A 447 -12.66 -11.07 -15.18
C ASP A 447 -14.06 -10.78 -14.63
N GLN A 448 -15.00 -10.53 -15.54
CA GLN A 448 -16.35 -10.08 -15.18
C GLN A 448 -17.39 -11.10 -15.58
N SER A 449 -18.47 -11.17 -14.80
CA SER A 449 -19.55 -12.12 -15.07
C SER A 449 -20.64 -11.56 -16.01
N ASN A 450 -20.60 -10.27 -16.34
CA ASN A 450 -21.51 -9.67 -17.31
C ASN A 450 -21.23 -10.20 -18.72
N THR A 451 -22.29 -10.46 -19.50
CA THR A 451 -22.19 -10.90 -20.90
C THR A 451 -23.10 -10.09 -21.81
N GLY A 452 -22.77 -10.05 -23.10
CA GLY A 452 -23.47 -9.21 -24.07
C GLY A 452 -22.84 -7.83 -24.18
N GLY A 453 -23.63 -6.78 -24.15
CA GLY A 453 -23.10 -5.42 -24.29
C GLY A 453 -24.04 -4.32 -23.81
N THR A 454 -23.66 -3.08 -24.10
CA THR A 454 -24.38 -1.88 -23.66
C THR A 454 -25.23 -1.27 -24.74
N THR A 455 -26.25 -0.49 -24.35
CA THR A 455 -27.01 0.31 -25.31
C THR A 455 -26.14 1.45 -25.85
N ALA A 456 -26.24 1.74 -27.15
CA ALA A 456 -25.48 2.83 -27.77
C ALA A 456 -25.78 4.20 -27.14
N GLN A 457 -27.01 4.39 -26.65
CA GLN A 457 -27.45 5.59 -25.94
C GLN A 457 -26.72 5.76 -24.59
N ALA A 458 -26.56 4.67 -23.82
CA ALA A 458 -25.84 4.70 -22.55
C ALA A 458 -24.38 5.11 -22.75
N ALA A 459 -23.71 4.53 -23.74
CA ALA A 459 -22.31 4.82 -24.01
C ALA A 459 -22.05 6.25 -24.47
N GLY A 460 -22.96 6.85 -25.24
CA GLY A 460 -22.87 8.27 -25.61
C GLY A 460 -22.91 9.23 -24.40
N ALA A 461 -23.42 8.76 -23.26
CA ALA A 461 -23.48 9.50 -22.01
C ALA A 461 -22.39 9.09 -20.99
N ALA A 462 -21.48 8.17 -21.34
CA ALA A 462 -20.47 7.66 -20.43
C ALA A 462 -19.46 8.72 -19.96
N GLY A 463 -19.27 9.79 -20.74
CA GLY A 463 -18.09 10.67 -20.60
C GLY A 463 -16.84 9.95 -21.11
N LEU A 464 -15.64 10.36 -20.71
CA LEU A 464 -14.40 9.59 -20.93
C LEU A 464 -13.80 9.59 -22.35
N PHE A 465 -14.12 10.57 -23.20
CA PHE A 465 -13.61 10.67 -24.59
C PHE A 465 -13.90 9.45 -25.48
N LYS A 466 -14.80 8.57 -25.03
CA LYS A 466 -15.29 7.41 -25.75
C LYS A 466 -16.46 7.84 -26.64
N PRO A 467 -16.53 7.44 -27.92
CA PRO A 467 -17.64 7.81 -28.79
C PRO A 467 -18.95 7.14 -28.35
N ALA A 468 -20.08 7.72 -28.74
CA ALA A 468 -21.35 7.03 -28.67
C ALA A 468 -21.31 5.77 -29.55
N GLY A 469 -21.69 4.62 -29.00
CA GLY A 469 -21.64 3.33 -29.69
C GLY A 469 -21.92 2.18 -28.72
N ALA A 470 -22.22 0.98 -29.19
CA ALA A 470 -22.36 -0.16 -28.30
C ALA A 470 -20.97 -0.64 -27.83
N TYR A 471 -20.85 -1.07 -26.58
CA TYR A 471 -19.64 -1.68 -26.02
C TYR A 471 -19.93 -3.09 -25.53
N GLU A 472 -18.97 -3.98 -25.67
CA GLU A 472 -19.11 -5.39 -25.28
C GLU A 472 -18.51 -5.64 -23.90
N PHE A 473 -19.21 -6.38 -23.04
CA PHE A 473 -18.61 -6.88 -21.81
C PHE A 473 -17.62 -8.00 -22.15
N ARG A 474 -16.35 -7.80 -21.78
CA ARG A 474 -15.29 -8.81 -21.90
C ARG A 474 -14.29 -8.66 -20.77
N ASP A 475 -13.65 -9.77 -20.43
CA ASP A 475 -12.49 -9.73 -19.55
C ASP A 475 -11.37 -8.88 -20.14
N GLN A 476 -10.63 -8.19 -19.28
CA GLN A 476 -9.58 -7.27 -19.70
C GLN A 476 -8.25 -7.68 -19.11
N GLY A 477 -7.29 -7.98 -19.99
CA GLY A 477 -5.90 -8.25 -19.63
C GLY A 477 -5.04 -6.99 -19.71
N ILE A 478 -4.26 -6.73 -18.67
CA ILE A 478 -3.45 -5.53 -18.52
C ILE A 478 -2.02 -5.95 -18.20
N LEU A 479 -1.08 -5.61 -19.08
CA LEU A 479 0.36 -5.77 -18.85
C LEU A 479 0.98 -4.43 -18.44
N SER A 480 1.50 -4.34 -17.22
CA SER A 480 2.17 -3.15 -16.70
C SER A 480 3.65 -3.43 -16.36
N GLY A 481 4.46 -2.37 -16.41
CA GLY A 481 5.89 -2.44 -16.09
C GLY A 481 6.30 -1.34 -15.14
N ASN A 482 7.33 -1.60 -14.32
CA ASN A 482 7.92 -0.61 -13.43
C ASN A 482 9.43 -0.71 -13.37
N LEU A 483 10.11 0.43 -13.45
CA LEU A 483 11.52 0.60 -13.14
C LEU A 483 11.66 1.43 -11.88
N ARG A 484 12.50 0.96 -10.95
CA ARG A 484 12.74 1.63 -9.68
C ARG A 484 14.22 1.72 -9.38
N VAL A 485 14.66 2.90 -8.95
CA VAL A 485 15.95 3.11 -8.30
C VAL A 485 15.69 3.63 -6.90
N ARG A 486 16.23 2.97 -5.89
CA ARG A 486 16.09 3.39 -4.49
C ARG A 486 17.44 3.41 -3.79
N ARG A 487 17.71 4.53 -3.10
CA ARG A 487 18.79 4.63 -2.13
C ARG A 487 18.23 4.78 -0.72
N THR A 488 18.65 3.91 0.19
CA THR A 488 18.26 3.91 1.61
C THR A 488 19.40 4.43 2.50
N TRP A 489 19.09 4.98 3.67
CA TRP A 489 20.07 5.36 4.69
C TRP A 489 19.58 5.08 6.10
#